data_AF-A0A969L905-F1
#
_entry.id   AF-A0A969L905-F1
#
_cell.length_a   1.000
_cell.length_b   1.000
_cell.length_c   1.000
_cell.angle_alpha   90.00
_cell.angle_beta   90.00
_cell.angle_gamma   90.00
#
_symmetry.space_group_name_H-M   'P 1'
#
loop_
_entity.id
_entity.type
_entity.pdbx_description
1 polymer ?
#
loop_
_entity_poly.entity_id
_entity_poly.type
_entity_poly.pdbx_seq_one_letter_code
_entity_poly.pdbx_strand_id
1 'polypeptide(L)'
;MKYIEKSKEPRSLTQVKTLRYPKLKLSFDNLPPNVLADLIHNLLMDQGFICCYTMDEITPETAVLVHFNPQKYFPDQELDYNNLYLALRQPDELPPAYRAGYTSKEDAVIPNYLADLRCSTYFRYNTLGEIIPNGTFRTIKNAGIIFVNLPPNSKPSWPPLKCLI
;
A
#
# COMPACT_ATOMS: atom_id res chain seq x y z
N MET A 1 4.51 -2.79 -11.87
CA MET A 1 3.70 -1.82 -11.09
C MET A 1 2.73 -1.04 -11.96
N LYS A 2 1.47 -0.97 -11.53
CA LYS A 2 0.37 -0.24 -12.20
C LYS A 2 -0.06 0.96 -11.34
N TYR A 3 -0.42 2.06 -11.98
CA TYR A 3 -1.00 3.23 -11.32
C TYR A 3 -2.39 2.88 -10.79
N ILE A 4 -2.66 3.23 -9.53
CA ILE A 4 -3.95 3.01 -8.88
C ILE A 4 -4.65 4.36 -8.77
N GLU A 5 -5.67 4.55 -9.61
CA GLU A 5 -6.57 5.70 -9.51
C GLU A 5 -7.59 5.41 -8.40
N LYS A 6 -7.44 6.08 -7.25
CA LYS A 6 -8.39 5.98 -6.15
C LYS A 6 -9.69 6.68 -6.52
N SER A 7 -10.81 5.98 -6.34
CA SER A 7 -12.13 6.61 -6.40
C SER A 7 -12.36 7.47 -5.15
N LYS A 8 -13.56 8.07 -5.06
CA LYS A 8 -13.94 8.81 -3.85
C LYS A 8 -14.11 7.83 -2.68
N GLU A 9 -13.73 8.27 -1.49
CA GLU A 9 -13.95 7.51 -0.26
C GLU A 9 -15.40 6.98 -0.16
N PRO A 10 -15.60 5.70 0.15
CA PRO A 10 -16.94 5.13 0.27
C PRO A 10 -17.73 5.82 1.38
N ARG A 11 -19.02 6.05 1.10
CA ARG A 11 -19.92 6.75 2.02
C ARG A 11 -20.00 6.09 3.40
N SER A 12 -19.89 4.76 3.47
CA SER A 12 -19.89 4.01 4.73
C SER A 12 -18.74 4.42 5.65
N LEU A 13 -17.54 4.61 5.09
CA LEU A 13 -16.36 5.05 5.83
C LEU A 13 -16.50 6.51 6.29
N THR A 14 -16.95 7.39 5.40
CA THR A 14 -17.20 8.80 5.75
C THR A 14 -18.23 8.92 6.87
N GLN A 15 -19.33 8.16 6.79
CA GLN A 15 -20.38 8.18 7.81
C GLN A 15 -19.85 7.71 9.16
N VAL A 16 -19.14 6.59 9.23
CA VAL A 16 -18.63 6.10 10.53
C VAL A 16 -17.59 7.04 11.14
N LYS A 17 -16.78 7.73 10.33
CA LYS A 17 -15.86 8.78 10.81
C LYS A 17 -16.59 9.98 11.42
N THR A 18 -17.72 10.36 10.83
CA THR A 18 -18.52 11.51 11.29
C THR A 18 -19.38 11.19 12.52
N LEU A 19 -19.86 9.95 12.61
CA LEU A 19 -20.59 9.42 13.76
C LEU A 19 -19.58 9.20 14.90
N ARG A 20 -19.19 10.28 15.59
CA ARG A 20 -18.43 10.20 16.84
C ARG A 20 -19.21 9.36 17.84
N TYR A 21 -18.91 8.08 17.94
CA TYR A 21 -19.30 7.26 19.08
C TYR A 21 -18.46 7.72 20.27
N PRO A 22 -19.01 8.40 21.30
CA PRO A 22 -18.21 8.88 22.43
C PRO A 22 -17.62 7.74 23.28
N LYS A 23 -18.09 6.51 23.05
CA LYS A 23 -17.74 5.32 23.83
C LYS A 23 -16.83 4.32 23.10
N LEU A 24 -16.63 4.46 21.80
CA LEU A 24 -15.73 3.60 21.03
C LEU A 24 -14.85 4.46 20.13
N LYS A 25 -13.56 4.51 20.43
CA LYS A 25 -12.57 5.18 19.56
C LYS A 25 -12.44 4.35 18.28
N LEU A 26 -13.06 4.81 17.20
CA LEU A 26 -12.93 4.18 15.88
C LEU A 26 -11.44 4.10 15.50
N SER A 27 -11.00 2.93 15.08
CA SER A 27 -9.64 2.59 14.68
C SER A 27 -9.68 1.57 13.55
N PHE A 28 -8.54 1.35 12.90
CA PHE A 28 -8.38 0.37 11.84
C PHE A 28 -8.82 -1.04 12.27
N ASP A 29 -8.42 -1.44 13.48
CA ASP A 29 -8.69 -2.76 14.04
C ASP A 29 -10.15 -3.00 14.45
N ASN A 30 -10.96 -1.93 14.54
CA ASN A 30 -12.34 -2.02 15.03
C ASN A 30 -13.39 -1.47 14.06
N LEU A 31 -13.07 -1.42 12.77
CA LEU A 31 -14.03 -1.05 11.72
C LEU A 31 -15.26 -1.98 11.76
N PRO A 32 -16.49 -1.43 11.71
CA PRO A 32 -17.70 -2.24 11.64
C PRO A 32 -17.66 -3.18 10.42
N PRO A 33 -18.10 -4.45 10.53
CA PRO A 33 -17.97 -5.42 9.45
C PRO A 33 -18.59 -4.98 8.12
N ASN A 34 -19.71 -4.25 8.16
CA ASN A 34 -20.35 -3.70 6.96
C ASN A 34 -19.54 -2.58 6.31
N VAL A 35 -18.86 -1.75 7.11
CA VAL A 35 -17.96 -0.69 6.60
C VAL A 35 -16.71 -1.33 6.01
N LEU A 36 -16.15 -2.35 6.67
CA LEU A 36 -14.98 -3.08 6.19
C LEU A 36 -15.27 -3.78 4.84
N ALA A 37 -16.42 -4.44 4.72
CA ALA A 37 -16.81 -5.10 3.48
C ALA A 37 -16.98 -4.11 2.31
N ASP A 38 -17.66 -2.98 2.55
CA ASP A 38 -17.81 -1.92 1.53
C ASP A 38 -16.45 -1.31 1.16
N LEU A 39 -15.59 -1.07 2.15
CA LEU A 39 -14.23 -0.58 1.94
C LEU A 39 -13.39 -1.53 1.07
N ILE A 40 -13.39 -2.84 1.38
CA ILE A 40 -12.68 -3.85 0.59
C ILE A 40 -13.21 -3.89 -0.84
N HIS A 41 -14.54 -3.86 -1.01
CA HIS A 41 -15.15 -3.86 -2.34
C HIS A 41 -14.71 -2.66 -3.20
N ASN A 42 -14.74 -1.45 -2.65
CA ASN A 42 -14.31 -0.25 -3.37
C ASN A 42 -12.81 -0.31 -3.72
N LEU A 43 -11.97 -0.76 -2.79
CA LEU A 43 -10.54 -0.91 -3.03
C LEU A 43 -10.19 -1.98 -4.07
N LEU A 44 -10.96 -3.08 -4.14
CA LEU A 44 -10.80 -4.08 -5.20
C LEU A 44 -11.04 -3.46 -6.58
N MET A 45 -12.08 -2.63 -6.71
CA MET A 45 -12.40 -1.93 -7.95
C MET A 45 -11.32 -0.91 -8.32
N ASP A 46 -10.88 -0.09 -7.36
CA ASP A 46 -9.81 0.90 -7.58
C ASP A 46 -8.49 0.24 -8.04
N GLN A 47 -8.13 -0.90 -7.44
CA GLN A 47 -6.91 -1.61 -7.81
C GLN A 47 -7.08 -2.41 -9.12
N GLY A 48 -8.31 -2.79 -9.45
CA GLY A 48 -8.59 -3.73 -10.52
C GLY A 48 -8.13 -5.14 -10.15
N PHE A 49 -8.44 -5.58 -8.93
CA PHE A 49 -8.20 -6.94 -8.43
C PHE A 49 -6.72 -7.36 -8.40
N ILE A 50 -5.79 -6.41 -8.20
CA ILE A 50 -4.35 -6.72 -8.04
C ILE A 50 -3.83 -6.25 -6.68
N CYS A 51 -2.87 -6.99 -6.13
CA CYS A 51 -2.13 -6.67 -4.91
C CYS A 51 -1.32 -5.37 -5.10
N CYS A 52 -1.39 -4.47 -4.11
CA CYS A 52 -0.69 -3.19 -4.16
C CYS A 52 0.85 -3.30 -4.11
N TYR A 53 1.38 -4.45 -3.70
CA TYR A 53 2.82 -4.69 -3.66
C TYR A 53 3.26 -5.68 -4.73
N THR A 54 2.70 -6.89 -4.72
CA THR A 54 3.17 -7.98 -5.58
C THR A 54 2.54 -8.00 -6.97
N MET A 55 1.58 -7.10 -7.24
CA MET A 55 0.81 -7.06 -8.49
C MET A 55 0.06 -8.36 -8.87
N ASP A 56 0.11 -9.38 -8.02
CA ASP A 56 -0.65 -10.62 -8.15
C ASP A 56 -2.15 -10.37 -8.04
N GLU A 57 -2.94 -11.25 -8.65
CA GLU A 57 -4.39 -11.19 -8.53
C GLU A 57 -4.85 -11.40 -7.07
N ILE A 58 -5.84 -10.62 -6.67
CA ILE A 58 -6.50 -10.73 -5.37
C ILE A 58 -8.01 -10.81 -5.54
N THR A 59 -8.63 -11.59 -4.67
CA THR A 59 -10.08 -11.78 -4.55
C THR A 59 -10.54 -11.27 -3.18
N PRO A 60 -11.86 -11.14 -2.94
CA PRO A 60 -12.36 -10.79 -1.61
C PRO A 60 -11.84 -11.69 -0.47
N GLU A 61 -11.56 -12.97 -0.76
CA GLU A 61 -11.10 -13.96 0.21
C GLU A 61 -9.58 -13.88 0.46
N THR A 62 -8.82 -13.45 -0.54
CA THR A 62 -7.35 -13.40 -0.51
C THR A 62 -6.81 -12.01 -0.25
N ALA A 63 -7.64 -10.97 -0.31
CA ALA A 63 -7.24 -9.60 -0.03
C ALA A 63 -7.09 -9.33 1.48
N VAL A 64 -6.10 -8.49 1.82
CA VAL A 64 -5.87 -7.96 3.16
C VAL A 64 -5.80 -6.45 3.08
N LEU A 65 -6.60 -5.77 3.89
CA LEU A 65 -6.52 -4.33 4.05
C LEU A 65 -5.22 -3.94 4.75
N VAL A 66 -4.49 -2.98 4.21
CA VAL A 66 -3.19 -2.52 4.72
C VAL A 66 -3.04 -1.01 4.60
N HIS A 67 -2.21 -0.42 5.47
CA HIS A 67 -1.73 0.95 5.30
C HIS A 67 -0.54 1.03 4.35
N PHE A 68 -0.53 2.03 3.47
CA PHE A 68 0.64 2.36 2.67
C PHE A 68 1.70 3.07 3.53
N ASN A 69 1.33 4.18 4.17
CA ASN A 69 2.14 4.84 5.17
C ASN A 69 1.91 4.18 6.54
N PRO A 70 2.96 3.70 7.22
CA PRO A 70 2.81 2.99 8.49
C PRO A 70 2.15 3.84 9.57
N GLN A 71 1.18 3.25 10.28
CA GLN A 71 0.46 3.91 11.38
C GLN A 71 1.39 4.43 12.48
N LYS A 72 2.50 3.73 12.74
CA LYS A 72 3.54 4.16 13.69
C LYS A 72 4.06 5.57 13.46
N TYR A 73 4.18 5.96 12.19
CA TYR A 73 4.75 7.24 11.79
C TYR A 73 3.69 8.22 11.29
N PHE A 74 2.53 7.70 10.84
CA PHE A 74 1.44 8.49 10.26
C PHE A 74 0.09 8.12 10.93
N PRO A 75 -0.06 8.32 12.26
CA PRO A 75 -1.27 7.92 12.98
C PRO A 75 -2.52 8.68 12.50
N ASP A 76 -2.36 9.93 12.04
CA ASP A 76 -3.46 10.74 11.51
C ASP A 76 -4.01 10.20 10.17
N GLN A 77 -3.27 9.30 9.52
CA GLN A 77 -3.65 8.66 8.25
C GLN A 77 -4.20 7.25 8.44
N GLU A 78 -4.46 6.83 9.67
CA GLU A 78 -4.93 5.47 10.00
C GLU A 78 -6.19 5.07 9.24
N LEU A 79 -7.13 6.00 9.07
CA LEU A 79 -8.38 5.78 8.35
C LEU A 79 -8.47 6.59 7.05
N ASP A 80 -7.40 7.26 6.61
CA ASP A 80 -7.41 8.00 5.34
C ASP A 80 -7.53 7.01 4.17
N TYR A 81 -8.59 7.12 3.38
CA TYR A 81 -8.84 6.22 2.25
C TYR A 81 -7.67 6.18 1.25
N ASN A 82 -6.97 7.30 1.04
CA ASN A 82 -5.82 7.36 0.14
C ASN A 82 -4.59 6.63 0.69
N ASN A 83 -4.57 6.35 1.99
CA ASN A 83 -3.54 5.59 2.67
C ASN A 83 -3.89 4.09 2.80
N LEU A 84 -5.10 3.68 2.42
CA LEU A 84 -5.57 2.29 2.53
C LEU A 84 -5.50 1.57 1.20
N TYR A 85 -4.97 0.34 1.19
CA TYR A 85 -4.81 -0.50 0.01
C TYR A 85 -5.11 -1.97 0.34
N LEU A 86 -5.23 -2.80 -0.69
CA LEU A 86 -5.31 -4.26 -0.55
C LEU A 86 -4.02 -4.92 -1.00
N ALA A 87 -3.50 -5.80 -0.16
CA ALA A 87 -2.40 -6.69 -0.46
C ALA A 87 -2.88 -8.15 -0.50
N LEU A 88 -2.12 -9.01 -1.17
CA LEU A 88 -2.36 -10.45 -1.17
C LEU A 88 -2.01 -11.05 0.19
N ARG A 89 -2.95 -11.81 0.78
CA ARG A 89 -2.72 -12.64 1.97
C ARG A 89 -1.72 -13.73 1.64
N GLN A 90 -0.64 -13.79 2.39
CA GLN A 90 0.32 -14.89 2.29
C GLN A 90 -0.03 -16.00 3.30
N PRO A 91 0.30 -17.26 3.01
CA PRO A 91 0.19 -18.34 3.98
C PRO A 91 1.02 -18.04 5.24
N ASP A 92 0.45 -18.29 6.43
CA ASP A 92 1.09 -17.96 7.71
C ASP A 92 2.43 -18.70 7.92
N GLU A 93 2.52 -19.93 7.39
CA GLU A 93 3.68 -20.81 7.50
C GLU A 93 4.79 -20.53 6.46
N LEU A 94 4.62 -19.49 5.63
CA LEU A 94 5.60 -19.17 4.60
C LEU A 94 6.93 -18.73 5.23
N PRO A 95 8.09 -19.35 4.89
CA PRO A 95 9.36 -18.98 5.48
C PRO A 95 9.72 -17.51 5.17
N PRO A 96 10.47 -16.80 6.05
CA PRO A 96 10.79 -15.38 5.85
C PRO A 96 11.45 -15.07 4.50
N ALA A 97 12.24 -16.00 3.96
CA ALA A 97 12.87 -15.86 2.64
C ALA A 97 11.86 -15.80 1.48
N TYR A 98 10.63 -16.26 1.66
CA TYR A 98 9.57 -16.26 0.64
C TYR A 98 8.44 -15.26 0.94
N ARG A 99 8.47 -14.62 2.12
CA ARG A 99 7.55 -13.54 2.46
C ARG A 99 7.80 -12.33 1.56
N ALA A 100 6.72 -11.74 1.08
CA ALA A 100 6.70 -10.63 0.14
C ALA A 100 5.49 -9.73 0.40
N GLY A 101 5.48 -8.54 -0.18
CA GLY A 101 4.40 -7.58 0.01
C GLY A 101 4.27 -7.11 1.46
N TYR A 102 3.06 -7.17 2.00
CA TYR A 102 2.72 -6.48 3.25
C TYR A 102 3.47 -7.02 4.48
N THR A 103 3.76 -8.34 4.52
CA THR A 103 4.51 -8.98 5.61
C THR A 103 5.96 -8.52 5.67
N SER A 104 6.54 -8.13 4.52
CA SER A 104 7.93 -7.70 4.40
C SER A 104 8.13 -6.19 4.48
N LYS A 105 7.05 -5.40 4.30
CA LYS A 105 7.11 -3.94 4.38
C LYS A 105 7.24 -3.45 5.82
N GLU A 106 6.49 -4.04 6.75
CA GLU A 106 6.41 -3.59 8.15
C GLU A 106 6.23 -2.06 8.25
N ASP A 107 7.03 -1.40 9.10
CA ASP A 107 7.08 0.04 9.30
C ASP A 107 7.92 0.79 8.25
N ALA A 108 8.35 0.15 7.17
CA ALA A 108 9.12 0.84 6.14
C ALA A 108 8.31 1.97 5.50
N VAL A 109 8.96 3.14 5.37
CA VAL A 109 8.42 4.26 4.60
C VAL A 109 9.03 4.21 3.21
N ILE A 110 8.20 3.94 2.22
CA ILE A 110 8.58 3.74 0.82
C ILE A 110 7.92 4.82 -0.05
N PRO A 111 8.53 5.21 -1.19
CA PRO A 111 7.88 6.15 -2.10
C PRO A 111 6.57 5.59 -2.65
N ASN A 112 5.52 6.42 -2.68
CA ASN A 112 4.20 6.04 -3.20
C ASN A 112 4.15 6.07 -4.73
N TYR A 113 4.82 5.09 -5.35
CA TYR A 113 4.77 4.92 -6.79
C TYR A 113 3.37 4.50 -7.30
N LEU A 114 2.52 3.93 -6.44
CA LEU A 114 1.15 3.54 -6.82
C LEU A 114 0.27 4.74 -7.18
N ALA A 115 0.60 5.92 -6.63
CA ALA A 115 -0.06 7.18 -6.91
C ALA A 115 0.58 7.98 -8.06
N ASP A 116 1.65 7.48 -8.70
CA ASP A 116 2.28 8.15 -9.84
C ASP A 116 1.79 7.55 -11.16
N LEU A 117 1.13 8.35 -12.00
CA LEU A 117 0.65 7.92 -13.32
C LEU A 117 1.77 7.37 -14.22
N ARG A 118 3.02 7.75 -13.95
CA ARG A 118 4.19 7.32 -14.72
C ARG A 118 4.87 6.09 -14.12
N CYS A 119 4.31 5.44 -13.11
CA CYS A 119 4.99 4.36 -12.39
C CYS A 119 5.47 3.21 -13.29
N SER A 120 4.71 2.90 -14.35
CA SER A 120 5.07 1.89 -15.35
C SER A 120 6.31 2.26 -16.16
N THR A 121 6.68 3.54 -16.22
CA THR A 121 7.84 4.02 -16.95
C THR A 121 9.15 3.87 -16.17
N TYR A 122 9.12 3.52 -14.88
CA TYR A 122 10.32 3.40 -14.04
C TYR A 122 11.10 2.10 -14.25
N PHE A 123 10.51 1.14 -14.95
CA PHE A 123 11.13 -0.13 -15.27
C PHE A 123 10.82 -0.52 -16.72
N ARG A 124 11.60 -1.46 -17.23
CA ARG A 124 11.41 -2.09 -18.54
C ARG A 124 11.79 -3.57 -18.43
N TYR A 125 11.48 -4.34 -19.45
CA TYR A 125 11.82 -5.75 -19.50
C TYR A 125 12.95 -5.97 -20.49
N ASN A 126 13.92 -6.81 -20.14
CA ASN A 126 14.88 -7.31 -21.13
C ASN A 126 14.26 -8.47 -21.95
N THR A 127 15.02 -9.03 -22.89
CA THR A 127 14.56 -10.13 -23.74
C THR A 127 14.30 -11.44 -22.99
N LEU A 128 14.76 -11.55 -21.73
CA LEU A 128 14.49 -12.69 -20.85
C LEU A 128 13.24 -12.48 -19.97
N GLY A 129 12.58 -11.31 -20.09
CA GLY A 129 11.45 -10.95 -19.25
C GLY A 129 11.84 -10.46 -17.85
N GLU A 130 13.12 -10.20 -17.60
CA GLU A 130 13.57 -9.66 -16.31
C GLU A 130 13.27 -8.17 -16.22
N ILE A 131 12.85 -7.73 -15.03
CA ILE A 131 12.62 -6.32 -14.73
C ILE A 131 13.96 -5.63 -14.55
N ILE A 132 14.25 -4.64 -15.39
CA ILE A 132 15.41 -3.77 -15.26
C ILE A 132 14.96 -2.31 -15.10
N PRO A 133 15.69 -1.48 -14.34
CA PRO A 133 15.35 -0.07 -14.19
C PRO A 133 15.39 0.66 -15.53
N ASN A 134 14.52 1.65 -15.68
CA ASN A 134 14.49 2.52 -16.84
C ASN A 134 15.00 3.92 -16.45
N GLY A 135 16.24 4.24 -16.83
CA GLY A 135 16.85 5.55 -16.58
C GLY A 135 18.33 5.48 -16.19
N THR A 136 18.91 6.63 -15.87
CA THR A 136 20.30 6.76 -15.39
C THR A 136 20.38 6.48 -13.88
N PHE A 137 21.34 5.65 -13.48
CA PHE A 137 21.59 5.37 -12.07
C PHE A 137 22.02 6.61 -11.30
N ARG A 138 21.39 6.85 -10.15
CA ARG A 138 21.90 7.77 -9.13
C ARG A 138 22.07 6.98 -7.84
N THR A 139 23.17 7.21 -7.13
CA THR A 139 23.33 6.67 -5.77
C THR A 139 22.25 7.25 -4.85
N ILE A 140 21.96 6.59 -3.72
CA ILE A 140 20.99 7.07 -2.70
C ILE A 140 21.26 8.54 -2.33
N LYS A 141 22.54 8.92 -2.24
CA LYS A 141 22.99 10.29 -1.95
C LYS A 141 22.69 11.28 -3.09
N ASN A 142 22.73 10.82 -4.34
CA ASN A 142 22.59 11.65 -5.55
C ASN A 142 21.15 11.70 -6.09
N ALA A 143 20.30 10.76 -5.69
CA ALA A 143 18.93 10.66 -6.17
C ALA A 143 18.05 11.80 -5.64
N GLY A 144 18.49 12.54 -4.60
CA GLY A 144 17.77 13.70 -4.06
C GLY A 144 16.30 13.40 -3.80
N ILE A 145 15.98 12.14 -3.46
CA ILE A 145 14.59 11.73 -3.31
C ILE A 145 14.04 12.51 -2.14
N ILE A 146 12.97 13.20 -2.46
CA ILE A 146 12.15 14.07 -1.64
C ILE A 146 11.52 13.20 -0.53
N PHE A 147 12.33 12.82 0.46
CA PHE A 147 11.86 12.51 1.81
C PHE A 147 11.59 13.83 2.54
N VAL A 148 10.93 14.77 1.87
CA VAL A 148 10.56 16.04 2.48
C VAL A 148 9.38 15.75 3.40
N ASN A 149 9.52 16.12 4.67
CA ASN A 149 8.54 15.88 5.74
C ASN A 149 8.42 14.41 6.20
N LEU A 150 9.51 13.64 6.19
CA LEU A 150 9.52 12.40 6.96
C LEU A 150 9.42 12.69 8.46
N PRO A 151 8.57 11.96 9.20
CA PRO A 151 8.53 12.09 10.65
C PRO A 151 9.87 11.66 11.26
N PRO A 152 10.26 12.26 12.41
CA PRO A 152 11.48 11.90 13.11
C PRO A 152 11.52 10.39 13.40
N ASN A 153 12.69 9.76 13.21
CA ASN A 153 12.93 8.33 13.44
C ASN A 153 12.26 7.35 12.45
N SER A 154 11.64 7.83 11.36
CA SER A 154 11.21 6.94 10.27
C SER A 154 12.41 6.26 9.62
N LYS A 155 12.24 5.01 9.20
CA LYS A 155 13.23 4.25 8.45
C LYS A 155 12.84 4.31 6.97
N PRO A 156 13.35 5.29 6.20
CA PRO A 156 13.17 5.26 4.76
C PRO A 156 13.81 3.99 4.21
N SER A 157 13.07 3.27 3.40
CA SER A 157 13.60 2.17 2.63
C SER A 157 13.15 2.28 1.19
N TRP A 158 13.90 1.65 0.30
CA TRP A 158 13.29 1.24 -0.95
C TRP A 158 12.28 0.13 -0.66
N PRO A 159 11.20 0.00 -1.45
CA PRO A 159 10.38 -1.19 -1.36
C PRO A 159 11.30 -2.41 -1.49
N PRO A 160 11.11 -3.47 -0.69
CA PRO A 160 11.80 -4.74 -0.94
C PRO A 160 11.67 -5.06 -2.43
N LEU A 161 12.72 -5.58 -3.07
CA LEU A 161 12.63 -6.00 -4.49
C LEU A 161 11.42 -6.92 -4.73
N LYS A 162 11.00 -7.66 -3.70
CA LYS A 162 9.82 -8.55 -3.67
C LYS A 162 8.46 -7.84 -3.51
N CYS A 163 8.43 -6.52 -3.31
CA CYS A 163 7.23 -5.69 -3.24
C CYS A 163 7.02 -4.84 -4.49
N LEU A 164 7.83 -5.06 -5.54
CA LEU A 164 7.77 -4.33 -6.81
C LEU A 164 7.59 -5.26 -8.03
N ILE A 165 7.58 -6.57 -7.77
CA ILE A 165 7.35 -7.62 -8.76
C ILE A 165 5.88 -7.96 -8.64
#